data_AF-A0A952TWW3-F1
#
_entry.id   AF-A0A952TWW3-F1
#
_cell.length_a   1.000
_cell.length_b   1.000
_cell.length_c   1.000
_cell.angle_alpha   90.00
_cell.angle_beta   90.00
_cell.angle_gamma   90.00
#
_symmetry.space_group_name_H-M   'P 1'
#
loop_
_entity.id
_entity.type
_entity.pdbx_description
1 polymer ?
#
loop_
_entity_poly.entity_id
_entity_poly.type
_entity_poly.pdbx_seq_one_letter_code
_entity_poly.pdbx_strand_id
1 'polypeptide(L)'
;MMIFYQIASGILLLTSALVLLQGKDWGALGTSLSAVAILLFTEFYLKKREKDNEADKRLYQEFLVSLGTHKFETFRSYDFGSAFRSEWFDPLKQHLYSWKNPEHEFLDKKIAAKHVELLDCIDTLLEEVSVHSNFVGGDVRAISKDLEHAQFMEAAEAINTAANNFETKHAEFVRLCKKRLSV
;
A
#
# COMPACT_ATOMS: atom_id res chain seq x y z
N MET A 1 6.03 27.78 4.92
CA MET A 1 4.84 28.01 4.07
C MET A 1 3.62 28.47 4.86
N MET A 2 3.35 27.90 6.04
CA MET A 2 2.22 28.23 6.92
C MET A 2 2.08 29.72 7.32
N ILE A 3 3.22 30.41 7.55
CA ILE A 3 3.24 31.84 7.93
C ILE A 3 2.69 32.75 6.82
N PHE A 4 2.96 32.43 5.55
CA PHE A 4 2.50 33.25 4.42
C PHE A 4 0.98 33.23 4.26
N TYR A 5 0.33 32.08 4.53
CA TYR A 5 -1.12 31.94 4.42
C TYR A 5 -1.86 32.67 5.53
N GLN A 6 -1.35 32.62 6.76
CA GLN A 6 -1.92 33.37 7.89
C GLN A 6 -1.83 34.89 7.68
N ILE A 7 -0.71 35.36 7.10
CA ILE A 7 -0.55 36.77 6.73
C ILE A 7 -1.52 37.13 5.60
N ALA A 8 -1.64 36.29 4.56
CA ALA A 8 -2.55 36.54 3.44
C ALA A 8 -4.03 36.54 3.86
N SER A 9 -4.47 35.61 4.72
CA SER A 9 -5.84 35.58 5.24
C SER A 9 -6.11 36.78 6.15
N GLY A 10 -5.13 37.20 6.96
CA GLY A 10 -5.23 38.39 7.80
C GLY A 10 -5.40 39.66 6.97
N ILE A 11 -4.62 39.82 5.89
CA ILE A 11 -4.75 40.95 4.95
C ILE A 11 -6.13 40.93 4.26
N LEU A 12 -6.61 39.76 3.83
CA LEU A 12 -7.93 39.62 3.19
C LEU A 12 -9.07 39.96 4.14
N LEU A 13 -8.99 39.55 5.41
CA LEU A 13 -9.99 39.92 6.42
C LEU A 13 -9.98 41.42 6.71
N LEU A 14 -8.79 42.05 6.77
CA LEU A 14 -8.65 43.49 6.97
C LEU A 14 -9.22 44.30 5.80
N THR A 15 -8.98 43.89 4.55
CA THR A 15 -9.54 44.57 3.37
C THR A 15 -11.06 44.41 3.29
N SER A 16 -11.58 43.23 3.64
CA SER A 16 -13.03 42.98 3.73
C SER A 16 -13.70 43.88 4.79
N ALA A 17 -13.09 44.01 5.96
CA ALA A 17 -13.56 44.87 7.05
C ALA A 17 -13.52 46.35 6.67
N LEU A 18 -12.50 46.79 5.92
CA LEU A 18 -12.41 48.15 5.40
C LEU A 18 -13.52 48.46 4.38
N VAL A 19 -13.85 47.51 3.50
CA VAL A 19 -14.95 47.64 2.53
C VAL A 19 -16.33 47.68 3.22
N LEU A 20 -16.52 46.89 4.29
CA LEU A 20 -17.72 46.96 5.16
C LEU A 20 -17.87 48.34 5.79
N LEU A 21 -16.79 48.90 6.33
CA LEU A 21 -16.80 50.22 6.96
C LEU A 21 -17.13 51.35 5.98
N GLN A 22 -16.87 51.15 4.69
CA GLN A 22 -17.22 52.12 3.64
C GLN A 22 -18.65 51.97 3.11
N GLY A 23 -19.40 50.94 3.54
CA GLY A 23 -20.83 50.77 3.25
C GLY A 23 -21.20 50.61 1.77
N LYS A 24 -20.23 50.30 0.89
CA LYS A 24 -20.36 50.61 -0.54
C LYS A 24 -20.47 49.44 -1.51
N ASP A 25 -20.19 48.20 -1.13
CA ASP A 25 -20.28 47.09 -2.08
C ASP A 25 -20.43 45.71 -1.43
N TRP A 26 -21.65 45.18 -1.42
CA TRP A 26 -21.96 43.83 -0.96
C TRP A 26 -21.33 42.73 -1.85
N GLY A 27 -21.02 43.03 -3.11
CA GLY A 27 -20.35 42.11 -4.03
C GLY A 27 -18.88 41.89 -3.65
N ALA A 28 -18.17 42.97 -3.29
CA ALA A 28 -16.79 42.91 -2.80
C ALA A 28 -16.65 42.15 -1.46
N LEU A 29 -17.70 42.17 -0.64
CA LEU A 29 -17.79 41.34 0.57
C LEU A 29 -17.99 39.86 0.27
N GLY A 30 -18.86 39.54 -0.69
CA GLY A 30 -19.07 38.15 -1.10
C GLY A 30 -17.81 37.50 -1.69
N THR A 31 -17.05 38.23 -2.50
CA THR A 31 -15.81 37.73 -3.11
C THR A 31 -14.67 37.57 -2.11
N SER A 32 -14.56 38.45 -1.12
CA SER A 32 -13.53 38.36 -0.09
C SER A 32 -13.81 37.25 0.93
N LEU A 33 -15.08 37.07 1.35
CA LEU A 33 -15.50 35.94 2.18
C LEU A 33 -15.29 34.59 1.48
N SER A 34 -15.59 34.50 0.18
CA SER A 34 -15.37 33.26 -0.58
C SER A 34 -13.88 32.95 -0.73
N ALA A 35 -13.02 33.94 -0.96
CA ALA A 35 -11.58 33.76 -1.00
C ALA A 35 -11.02 33.27 0.35
N VAL A 36 -11.46 33.84 1.48
CA VAL A 36 -11.07 33.35 2.81
C VAL A 36 -11.55 31.91 3.03
N ALA A 37 -12.79 31.58 2.65
CA ALA A 37 -13.32 30.23 2.77
C ALA A 37 -12.51 29.21 1.94
N ILE A 38 -12.13 29.57 0.71
CA ILE A 38 -11.28 28.73 -0.15
C ILE A 38 -9.90 28.53 0.49
N LEU A 39 -9.28 29.57 1.04
CA LEU A 39 -7.98 29.48 1.69
C LEU A 39 -8.03 28.56 2.92
N LEU A 40 -9.02 28.76 3.80
CA LEU A 40 -9.19 27.94 5.00
C LEU A 40 -9.49 26.47 4.65
N PHE A 41 -10.33 26.23 3.64
CA PHE A 41 -10.63 24.88 3.17
C PHE A 41 -9.39 24.21 2.58
N THR A 42 -8.58 24.96 1.82
CA THR A 42 -7.31 24.47 1.25
C THR A 42 -6.31 24.13 2.36
N GLU A 43 -6.16 24.98 3.37
CA GLU A 43 -5.29 24.73 4.51
C GLU A 43 -5.71 23.48 5.28
N PHE A 44 -7.01 23.36 5.58
CA PHE A 44 -7.57 22.19 6.23
C PHE A 44 -7.32 20.92 5.40
N TYR A 45 -7.54 20.99 4.08
CA TYR A 45 -7.30 19.86 3.18
C TYR A 45 -5.83 19.47 3.11
N LEU A 46 -4.91 20.44 3.05
CA LEU A 46 -3.46 20.19 3.04
C LEU A 46 -3.00 19.56 4.35
N LYS A 47 -3.46 20.08 5.49
CA LYS A 47 -3.13 19.54 6.82
C LYS A 47 -3.68 18.12 7.02
N LYS A 48 -4.90 17.87 6.55
CA LYS A 48 -5.47 16.51 6.55
C LYS A 48 -4.62 15.57 5.69
N ARG A 49 -4.29 15.98 4.46
CA ARG A 49 -3.47 15.19 3.55
C ARG A 49 -2.07 14.89 4.12
N GLU A 50 -1.46 15.85 4.81
CA GLU A 50 -0.18 15.65 5.48
C GLU A 50 -0.30 14.59 6.59
N LYS A 51 -1.33 14.69 7.42
CA LYS A 51 -1.60 13.69 8.47
C LYS A 51 -1.86 12.30 7.88
N ASP A 52 -2.66 12.22 6.83
CA ASP A 52 -2.98 10.96 6.15
C ASP A 52 -1.69 10.33 5.56
N ASN A 53 -0.82 11.16 4.96
CA ASN A 53 0.46 10.74 4.42
C ASN A 53 1.44 10.24 5.50
N GLU A 54 1.47 10.85 6.69
CA GLU A 54 2.27 10.35 7.81
C GLU A 54 1.74 9.00 8.35
N ALA A 55 0.42 8.79 8.34
CA ALA A 55 -0.18 7.51 8.71
C ALA A 55 0.23 6.40 7.72
N ASP A 56 0.14 6.68 6.42
CA ASP A 56 0.54 5.75 5.37
C ASP A 56 2.05 5.47 5.38
N LYS A 57 2.89 6.47 5.69
CA LYS A 57 4.34 6.26 5.88
C LYS A 57 4.61 5.30 7.03
N ARG A 58 3.90 5.44 8.15
CA ARG A 58 4.05 4.53 9.30
C ARG A 58 3.68 3.10 8.90
N LEU A 59 2.52 2.92 8.26
CA LEU A 59 2.11 1.61 7.73
C LEU A 59 3.15 1.06 6.75
N TYR A 60 3.69 1.89 5.86
CA TYR A 60 4.72 1.44 4.93
C TYR A 60 6.01 0.99 5.65
N GLN A 61 6.43 1.64 6.74
CA GLN A 61 7.57 1.18 7.54
C GLN A 61 7.28 -0.17 8.23
N GLU A 62 6.09 -0.34 8.80
CA GLU A 62 5.66 -1.62 9.39
C GLU A 62 5.60 -2.74 8.34
N PHE A 63 5.16 -2.41 7.12
CA PHE A 63 5.18 -3.31 5.98
C PHE A 63 6.61 -3.76 5.66
N LEU A 64 7.58 -2.84 5.61
CA LEU A 64 8.98 -3.17 5.33
C LEU A 64 9.61 -4.07 6.40
N VAL A 65 9.20 -3.94 7.67
CA VAL A 65 9.65 -4.81 8.76
C VAL A 65 9.11 -6.23 8.60
N SER A 66 7.82 -6.36 8.28
CA SER A 66 7.16 -7.66 8.15
C SER A 66 7.57 -8.38 6.86
N LEU A 67 7.41 -7.71 5.71
CA LEU A 67 7.50 -8.28 4.36
C LEU A 67 8.63 -7.68 3.51
N GLY A 68 9.69 -7.16 4.13
CA GLY A 68 10.77 -6.43 3.44
C GLY A 68 11.40 -7.15 2.23
N THR A 69 11.96 -6.36 1.31
CA THR A 69 12.37 -6.73 -0.05
C THR A 69 13.39 -7.86 -0.20
N HIS A 70 14.19 -8.17 0.82
CA HIS A 70 15.31 -9.12 0.66
C HIS A 70 14.97 -10.58 1.00
N LYS A 71 13.81 -10.85 1.58
CA LYS A 71 13.48 -12.20 2.07
C LYS A 71 13.00 -13.15 0.97
N PHE A 72 12.61 -12.62 -0.19
CA PHE A 72 11.91 -13.40 -1.22
C PHE A 72 12.63 -13.44 -2.57
N GLU A 73 13.83 -12.87 -2.68
CA GLU A 73 14.66 -12.95 -3.91
C GLU A 73 14.88 -14.41 -4.36
N THR A 74 14.85 -15.35 -3.42
CA THR A 74 14.93 -16.79 -3.70
C THR A 74 13.77 -17.29 -4.55
N PHE A 75 12.55 -16.79 -4.38
CA PHE A 75 11.36 -17.25 -5.13
C PHE A 75 11.47 -17.02 -6.63
N ARG A 76 12.17 -15.96 -7.03
CA ARG A 76 12.37 -15.62 -8.44
C ARG A 76 13.26 -16.63 -9.18
N SER A 77 14.18 -17.27 -8.48
CA SER A 77 15.19 -18.16 -9.07
C SER A 77 14.99 -19.63 -8.72
N TYR A 78 14.03 -19.92 -7.86
CA TYR A 78 13.75 -21.26 -7.38
C TYR A 78 12.70 -21.94 -8.26
N ASP A 79 12.99 -23.18 -8.67
CA ASP A 79 12.02 -24.03 -9.36
C ASP A 79 11.30 -24.92 -8.33
N PHE A 80 10.00 -24.67 -8.14
CA PHE A 80 9.15 -25.42 -7.22
C PHE A 80 8.82 -26.85 -7.66
N GLY A 81 9.36 -27.30 -8.81
CA GLY A 81 9.49 -28.73 -9.12
C GLY A 81 10.46 -29.47 -8.18
N SER A 82 11.34 -28.76 -7.48
CA SER A 82 12.26 -29.32 -6.48
C SER A 82 11.72 -29.18 -5.06
N ALA A 83 12.09 -30.08 -4.15
CA ALA A 83 11.67 -30.03 -2.75
C ALA A 83 12.14 -28.76 -2.03
N PHE A 84 11.23 -28.07 -1.35
CA PHE A 84 11.45 -26.75 -0.75
C PHE A 84 11.06 -26.73 0.73
N ARG A 85 11.48 -25.69 1.47
CA ARG A 85 11.14 -25.54 2.90
C ARG A 85 9.80 -24.82 3.06
N SER A 86 8.92 -25.38 3.89
CA SER A 86 7.66 -24.76 4.32
C SER A 86 7.88 -23.40 4.98
N GLU A 87 8.95 -23.27 5.75
CA GLU A 87 9.30 -22.05 6.50
C GLU A 87 9.49 -20.82 5.60
N TRP A 88 9.84 -21.00 4.33
CA TRP A 88 9.98 -19.90 3.38
C TRP A 88 8.68 -19.10 3.20
N PHE A 89 7.54 -19.74 3.46
CA PHE A 89 6.21 -19.15 3.34
C PHE A 89 5.68 -18.58 4.66
N ASP A 90 6.35 -18.81 5.79
CA ASP A 90 5.86 -18.36 7.10
C ASP A 90 5.77 -16.83 7.22
N PRO A 91 6.75 -16.04 6.71
CA PRO A 91 6.60 -14.59 6.68
C PRO A 91 5.37 -14.13 5.89
N LEU A 92 5.02 -14.83 4.80
CA LEU A 92 3.84 -14.53 4.00
C LEU A 92 2.55 -14.83 4.75
N LYS A 93 2.47 -15.99 5.41
CA LYS A 93 1.31 -16.36 6.25
C LYS A 93 1.11 -15.35 7.37
N GLN A 94 2.18 -15.05 8.11
CA GLN A 94 2.14 -14.09 9.22
C GLN A 94 1.67 -12.72 8.76
N HIS A 95 2.22 -12.24 7.63
CA HIS A 95 1.82 -10.98 7.04
C HIS A 95 0.35 -10.99 6.61
N LEU A 96 -0.10 -12.00 5.85
CA LEU A 96 -1.49 -12.09 5.40
C LEU A 96 -2.47 -12.03 6.58
N TYR A 97 -2.22 -12.80 7.64
CA TYR A 97 -3.08 -12.80 8.83
C TYR A 97 -3.06 -11.49 9.61
N SER A 98 -1.89 -10.84 9.73
CA SER A 98 -1.80 -9.59 10.51
C SER A 98 -2.18 -8.34 9.72
N TRP A 99 -2.24 -8.39 8.38
CA TRP A 99 -2.50 -7.23 7.52
C TRP A 99 -3.88 -7.22 6.84
N LYS A 100 -4.61 -8.35 6.84
CA LYS A 100 -5.98 -8.43 6.29
C LYS A 100 -7.02 -7.90 7.29
N ASN A 101 -6.88 -6.65 7.72
CA ASN A 101 -7.79 -5.98 8.64
C ASN A 101 -7.84 -4.45 8.42
N PRO A 102 -8.85 -3.75 8.97
CA PRO A 102 -9.01 -2.30 8.78
C PRO A 102 -7.89 -1.42 9.38
N GLU A 103 -7.11 -1.91 10.35
CA GLU A 103 -6.05 -1.12 10.98
C GLU A 103 -4.84 -0.94 10.04
N HIS A 104 -4.72 -1.80 9.03
CA HIS A 104 -3.66 -1.79 8.01
C HIS A 104 -4.15 -1.28 6.65
N GLU A 105 -5.27 -0.53 6.63
CA GLU A 105 -5.77 0.09 5.42
C GLU A 105 -5.05 1.43 5.15
N PHE A 106 -4.42 1.54 3.97
CA PHE A 106 -3.80 2.79 3.53
C PHE A 106 -4.87 3.83 3.16
N LEU A 107 -4.61 5.09 3.49
CA LEU A 107 -5.50 6.21 3.21
C LEU A 107 -5.36 6.70 1.76
N ASP A 108 -4.17 6.63 1.15
CA ASP A 108 -4.01 6.77 -0.30
C ASP A 108 -4.67 5.59 -1.02
N LYS A 109 -5.80 5.87 -1.67
CA LYS A 109 -6.61 4.88 -2.39
C LYS A 109 -5.83 4.02 -3.39
N LYS A 110 -4.76 4.55 -4.00
CA LYS A 110 -3.96 3.78 -4.96
C LYS A 110 -3.03 2.82 -4.24
N ILE A 111 -2.46 3.24 -3.12
CA ILE A 111 -1.66 2.35 -2.26
C ILE A 111 -2.58 1.27 -1.69
N ALA A 112 -3.77 1.64 -1.19
CA ALA A 112 -4.75 0.70 -0.64
C ALA A 112 -5.16 -0.38 -1.66
N ALA A 113 -5.56 0.02 -2.87
CA ALA A 113 -5.91 -0.92 -3.93
C ALA A 113 -4.74 -1.87 -4.26
N LYS A 114 -3.51 -1.33 -4.30
CA LYS A 114 -2.33 -2.13 -4.60
C LYS A 114 -1.93 -3.06 -3.45
N HIS A 115 -2.19 -2.66 -2.21
CA HIS A 115 -2.02 -3.50 -1.04
C HIS A 115 -2.98 -4.70 -1.07
N VAL A 116 -4.25 -4.47 -1.41
CA VAL A 116 -5.23 -5.56 -1.59
C VAL A 116 -4.78 -6.52 -2.69
N GLU A 117 -4.36 -6.02 -3.86
CA GLU A 117 -3.79 -6.88 -4.93
C GLU A 117 -2.61 -7.74 -4.42
N LEU A 118 -1.74 -7.16 -3.59
CA LEU A 118 -0.61 -7.89 -3.02
C LEU A 118 -1.06 -8.98 -2.05
N LEU A 119 -2.00 -8.68 -1.15
CA LEU A 119 -2.55 -9.66 -0.21
C LEU A 119 -3.24 -10.81 -0.94
N ASP A 120 -3.99 -10.52 -1.99
CA ASP A 120 -4.63 -11.56 -2.83
C ASP A 120 -3.58 -12.46 -3.49
N CYS A 121 -2.48 -11.89 -3.99
CA CYS A 121 -1.39 -12.68 -4.57
C CYS A 121 -0.66 -13.55 -3.53
N ILE A 122 -0.55 -13.08 -2.29
CA ILE A 122 -0.02 -13.88 -1.19
C ILE A 122 -0.95 -15.06 -0.91
N ASP A 123 -2.26 -14.80 -0.81
CA ASP A 123 -3.28 -15.82 -0.58
C ASP A 123 -3.23 -16.90 -1.67
N THR A 124 -3.23 -16.49 -2.95
CA THR A 124 -3.09 -17.41 -4.09
C THR A 124 -1.81 -18.23 -4.03
N LEU A 125 -0.65 -17.62 -3.76
CA LEU A 125 0.60 -18.39 -3.66
C LEU A 125 0.54 -19.45 -2.54
N LEU A 126 0.00 -19.09 -1.38
CA LEU A 126 -0.15 -20.02 -0.26
C LEU A 126 -1.14 -21.14 -0.58
N GLU A 127 -2.21 -20.83 -1.32
CA GLU A 127 -3.17 -21.81 -1.82
C GLU A 127 -2.51 -22.79 -2.80
N GLU A 128 -1.82 -22.30 -3.84
CA GLU A 128 -1.15 -23.14 -4.83
C GLU A 128 -0.13 -24.08 -4.18
N VAL A 129 0.67 -23.57 -3.25
CA VAL A 129 1.61 -24.40 -2.46
C VAL A 129 0.86 -25.45 -1.65
N SER A 130 -0.30 -25.11 -1.09
CA SER A 130 -1.10 -26.02 -0.27
C SER A 130 -1.78 -27.11 -1.08
N VAL A 131 -2.28 -26.79 -2.28
CA VAL A 131 -2.95 -27.71 -3.18
C VAL A 131 -1.96 -28.67 -3.84
N HIS A 132 -0.81 -28.15 -4.28
CA HIS A 132 0.09 -28.89 -5.16
C HIS A 132 1.28 -29.56 -4.47
N SER A 133 1.52 -29.30 -3.17
CA SER A 133 2.66 -29.89 -2.45
C SER A 133 2.26 -30.54 -1.12
N ASN A 134 2.97 -31.62 -0.77
CA ASN A 134 2.80 -32.35 0.48
C ASN A 134 4.07 -32.31 1.31
N PHE A 135 3.94 -32.51 2.62
CA PHE A 135 5.09 -32.70 3.49
C PHE A 135 5.74 -34.05 3.19
N VAL A 136 7.04 -34.03 2.93
CA VAL A 136 7.86 -35.23 2.70
C VAL A 136 8.79 -35.54 3.89
N GLY A 137 8.68 -34.76 4.96
CA GLY A 137 9.38 -34.95 6.24
C GLY A 137 9.79 -33.62 6.87
N GLY A 138 9.55 -33.46 8.18
CA GLY A 138 9.81 -32.21 8.90
C GLY A 138 9.15 -31.02 8.19
N ASP A 139 9.92 -29.94 8.00
CA ASP A 139 9.49 -28.71 7.33
C ASP A 139 9.74 -28.71 5.81
N VAL A 140 9.92 -29.88 5.19
CA VAL A 140 10.17 -30.00 3.75
C VAL A 140 8.88 -30.37 3.02
N ARG A 141 8.57 -29.62 1.97
CA ARG A 141 7.46 -29.87 1.05
C ARG A 141 7.97 -30.23 -0.34
N ALA A 142 7.22 -31.07 -1.04
CA ALA A 142 7.47 -31.38 -2.44
C ALA A 142 6.17 -31.71 -3.16
N ILE A 143 6.15 -31.50 -4.48
CA ILE A 143 5.11 -32.03 -5.36
C ILE A 143 5.23 -33.56 -5.35
N SER A 144 4.10 -34.26 -5.32
CA SER A 144 4.10 -35.73 -5.27
C SER A 144 4.76 -36.31 -6.52
N LYS A 145 5.68 -37.25 -6.31
CA LYS A 145 6.36 -37.99 -7.40
C LYS A 145 5.47 -39.06 -8.04
N ASP A 146 4.35 -39.37 -7.40
CA ASP A 146 3.38 -40.34 -7.90
C ASP A 146 2.43 -39.74 -8.94
N LEU A 147 2.52 -38.42 -9.19
CA LEU A 147 1.77 -37.75 -10.25
C LEU A 147 2.33 -38.14 -11.62
N GLU A 148 1.43 -38.24 -12.60
CA GLU A 148 1.82 -38.34 -14.00
C GLU A 148 2.66 -37.12 -14.40
N HIS A 149 3.60 -37.30 -15.33
CA HIS A 149 4.55 -36.24 -15.69
C HIS A 149 3.85 -34.91 -16.05
N ALA A 150 2.75 -34.96 -16.81
CA ALA A 150 1.99 -33.77 -17.16
C ALA A 150 1.39 -33.05 -15.93
N GLN A 151 0.84 -33.80 -14.97
CA GLN A 151 0.25 -33.26 -13.74
C GLN A 151 1.33 -32.69 -12.82
N PHE A 152 2.49 -33.33 -12.76
CA PHE A 152 3.64 -32.81 -12.03
C PHE A 152 4.11 -31.46 -12.59
N MET A 153 4.22 -31.36 -13.93
CA MET A 153 4.64 -30.12 -14.60
C MET A 153 3.62 -29.01 -14.39
N GLU A 154 2.32 -29.30 -14.50
CA GLU A 154 1.24 -28.34 -14.24
C GLU A 154 1.28 -27.81 -12.79
N ALA A 155 1.43 -28.71 -11.82
CA ALA A 155 1.56 -28.35 -10.41
C ALA A 155 2.78 -27.45 -10.13
N ALA A 156 3.92 -27.77 -10.73
CA ALA A 156 5.14 -26.97 -10.59
C ALA A 156 4.96 -25.59 -11.24
N GLU A 157 4.37 -25.54 -12.43
CA GLU A 157 4.09 -24.30 -13.15
C GLU A 157 3.11 -23.40 -12.40
N ALA A 158 2.08 -23.97 -11.76
CA ALA A 158 1.12 -23.21 -10.95
C ALA A 158 1.81 -22.50 -9.78
N ILE A 159 2.61 -23.21 -8.98
CA ILE A 159 3.37 -22.62 -7.86
C ILE A 159 4.38 -21.59 -8.38
N ASN A 160 5.15 -21.93 -9.42
CA ASN A 160 6.15 -21.04 -10.03
C ASN A 160 5.50 -19.74 -10.55
N THR A 161 4.33 -19.84 -11.17
CA THR A 161 3.57 -18.69 -11.70
C THR A 161 3.07 -17.80 -10.56
N ALA A 162 2.47 -18.38 -9.53
CA ALA A 162 2.00 -17.63 -8.37
C ALA A 162 3.16 -16.93 -7.63
N ALA A 163 4.31 -17.60 -7.49
CA ALA A 163 5.50 -17.02 -6.86
C ALA A 163 6.04 -15.83 -7.66
N ASN A 164 6.14 -15.96 -8.99
CA ASN A 164 6.54 -14.87 -9.87
C ASN A 164 5.57 -13.68 -9.85
N ASN A 165 4.27 -13.96 -9.77
CA ASN A 165 3.25 -12.92 -9.67
C ASN A 165 3.35 -12.17 -8.33
N PHE A 166 3.49 -12.89 -7.21
CA PHE A 166 3.74 -12.30 -5.90
C PHE A 166 4.95 -11.36 -5.92
N GLU A 167 6.10 -11.82 -6.42
CA GLU A 167 7.34 -11.02 -6.53
C GLU A 167 7.10 -9.73 -7.32
N THR A 168 6.41 -9.84 -8.46
CA THR A 168 6.09 -8.71 -9.32
C THR A 168 5.22 -7.69 -8.58
N LYS A 169 4.15 -8.15 -7.93
CA LYS A 169 3.22 -7.29 -7.20
C LYS A 169 3.85 -6.66 -5.97
N HIS A 170 4.73 -7.38 -5.27
CA HIS A 170 5.51 -6.87 -4.16
C HIS A 170 6.39 -5.70 -4.60
N ALA A 171 7.17 -5.90 -5.67
CA ALA A 171 8.04 -4.86 -6.21
C ALA A 171 7.25 -3.63 -6.70
N GLU A 172 6.11 -3.84 -7.36
CA GLU A 172 5.21 -2.77 -7.78
C GLU A 172 4.66 -1.98 -6.59
N PHE A 173 4.22 -2.67 -5.54
CA PHE A 173 3.70 -2.05 -4.32
C PHE A 173 4.78 -1.20 -3.62
N VAL A 174 5.98 -1.75 -3.44
CA VAL A 174 7.12 -1.04 -2.86
C VAL A 174 7.47 0.22 -3.66
N ARG A 175 7.55 0.12 -4.99
CA ARG A 175 7.83 1.28 -5.86
C ARG A 175 6.72 2.33 -5.79
N LEU A 176 5.46 1.89 -5.72
CA LEU A 176 4.32 2.79 -5.61
C LEU A 176 4.35 3.57 -4.30
N CYS A 177 4.61 2.90 -3.17
CA CYS A 177 4.73 3.53 -1.86
C CYS A 177 5.83 4.58 -1.85
N LYS A 178 7.05 4.24 -2.30
CA LYS A 178 8.18 5.18 -2.42
C LYS A 178 7.81 6.44 -3.22
N LYS A 179 7.16 6.25 -4.38
CA LYS A 179 6.74 7.34 -5.26
C LYS A 179 5.66 8.24 -4.64
N ARG A 180 4.70 7.65 -3.92
CA ARG A 180 3.50 8.35 -3.42
C ARG A 180 3.75 9.03 -2.08
N LEU A 181 4.55 8.39 -1.22
CA LEU A 181 4.84 8.85 0.14
C LEU A 181 6.11 9.70 0.21
N SER A 182 6.85 9.82 -0.90
CA SER A 182 8.12 10.55 -1.01
C SER A 182 9.17 10.03 -0.02
N VAL A 183 9.37 8.70 -0.02
CA VAL A 183 10.31 7.95 0.84
C VAL A 183 11.28 7.11 0.04
#